data_AF-A0A0Q7AF12-F1
#
_entry.id   AF-A0A0Q7AF12-F1
#
_cell.length_a   1.000
_cell.length_b   1.000
_cell.length_c   1.000
_cell.angle_alpha   90.00
_cell.angle_beta   90.00
_cell.angle_gamma   90.00
#
_symmetry.space_group_name_H-M   'P 1'
#
loop_
_entity.id
_entity.type
_entity.pdbx_description
1 polymer ?
#
loop_
_entity_poly.entity_id
_entity_poly.type
_entity_poly.pdbx_seq_one_letter_code
_entity_poly.pdbx_strand_id
1 'polypeptide(L)' 'MGSPGLADLLFGAFALMLVIEGLLPFISPPRWRSVFEKALQMSDGQIRFIGLSSMLAGIAMLYVFLT' A
#
# COMPACT_ATOMS: atom_id res chain seq x y z
N MET A 1 6.21 29.63 7.78
CA MET A 1 5.48 28.50 7.18
C MET A 1 4.92 27.68 8.33
N GLY A 2 3.59 27.65 8.49
CA GLY A 2 2.97 26.81 9.52
C GLY A 2 3.26 25.35 9.25
N SER A 3 3.41 24.55 10.30
CA SER A 3 3.46 23.10 10.16
C SER A 3 2.22 22.62 9.41
N PRO A 4 2.35 21.70 8.44
CA PRO A 4 1.19 21.15 7.74
C PRO A 4 0.19 20.60 8.76
N GLY A 5 -1.09 20.87 8.53
CA GLY A 5 -2.14 20.34 9.39
C GLY A 5 -2.25 18.82 9.23
N LEU A 6 -2.87 18.15 10.21
CA LEU A 6 -3.12 16.71 10.13
C LEU A 6 -3.90 16.35 8.86
N ALA A 7 -4.88 17.17 8.48
CA ALA A 7 -5.65 16.98 7.26
C ALA A 7 -4.75 17.01 6.01
N ASP A 8 -3.82 17.97 5.92
CA ASP A 8 -2.90 18.10 4.78
C ASP A 8 -2.00 16.86 4.66
N LEU A 9 -1.51 16.34 5.79
CA LEU A 9 -0.70 15.12 5.83
C LEU A 9 -1.50 13.88 5.41
N LEU A 10 -2.73 13.74 5.88
CA LEU A 10 -3.61 12.61 5.53
C LEU A 10 -3.99 12.64 4.05
N PHE A 11 -4.39 13.80 3.51
CA PHE A 11 -4.70 13.94 2.10
C PHE A 11 -3.47 13.74 1.21
N GLY A 12 -2.30 14.24 1.63
CA GLY A 12 -1.04 14.01 0.93
C GLY A 12 -0.65 12.53 0.90
N ALA A 13 -0.74 11.83 2.03
CA ALA A 13 -0.47 10.39 2.11
C ALA A 13 -1.45 9.58 1.25
N PHE A 14 -2.74 9.94 1.28
CA PHE A 14 -3.75 9.30 0.46
C PHE A 14 -3.52 9.53 -1.05
N ALA A 15 -3.19 10.76 -1.45
CA ALA A 15 -2.86 11.08 -2.84
C ALA A 15 -1.64 10.26 -3.33
N LEU A 16 -0.60 10.14 -2.50
CA LEU A 16 0.58 9.34 -2.85
C LEU A 16 0.24 7.85 -2.97
N MET A 17 -0.60 7.32 -2.07
CA MET A 17 -1.08 5.93 -2.14
C MET A 17 -1.81 5.66 -3.46
N LEU A 18 -2.70 6.56 -3.90
CA LEU A 18 -3.38 6.44 -5.20
C LEU A 18 -2.42 6.50 -6.39
N VAL A 19 -1.42 7.39 -6.35
CA VAL A 19 -0.40 7.47 -7.42
C VAL A 19 0.39 6.17 -7.50
N ILE A 20 0.82 5.61 -6.37
CA ILE A 20 1.57 4.35 -6.32
C ILE A 20 0.70 3.18 -6.79
N GLU A 21 -0.54 3.10 -6.36
CA GLU A 21 -1.49 2.06 -6.77
C GLU A 21 -1.75 2.09 -8.29
N GLY A 22 -1.88 3.29 -8.87
CA GLY A 22 -2.09 3.48 -10.31
C GLY A 22 -0.85 3.26 -11.17
N LEU A 23 0.36 3.28 -10.59
CA LEU A 23 1.61 3.27 -11.36
C LEU A 23 1.80 1.95 -12.14
N LEU A 24 1.59 0.81 -11.49
CA LEU A 24 1.76 -0.51 -12.11
C LEU A 24 0.74 -0.79 -13.24
N PRO A 25 -0.58 -0.59 -13.06
CA PRO A 25 -1.54 -0.75 -14.16
C PRO A 25 -1.31 0.25 -15.30
N PHE A 26 -0.81 1.45 -15.03
CA PHE A 26 -0.52 2.44 -16.06
C PHE A 26 0.73 2.08 -16.88
N ILE A 27 1.84 1.72 -16.22
CA ILE A 27 3.10 1.39 -16.91
C ILE A 27 3.00 0.04 -17.63
N SER A 28 2.39 -0.97 -17.00
CA SER A 28 2.34 -2.32 -17.56
C SER A 28 1.05 -3.05 -17.19
N PRO A 29 -0.05 -2.80 -17.92
CA PRO A 29 -1.30 -3.52 -17.74
C PRO A 29 -1.17 -5.05 -17.77
N PRO A 30 -0.35 -5.67 -18.65
CA PRO A 30 -0.20 -7.13 -18.65
C PRO A 30 0.41 -7.67 -17.35
N ARG A 31 1.45 -7.01 -16.81
CA ARG A 31 2.07 -7.44 -15.54
C ARG A 31 1.08 -7.31 -14.38
N TRP A 32 0.30 -6.23 -14.37
CA TRP A 32 -0.73 -6.03 -13.36
C TRP A 32 -1.78 -7.14 -13.37
N ARG A 33 -2.27 -7.53 -14.56
CA ARG A 33 -3.19 -8.67 -14.72
C ARG A 33 -2.58 -9.96 -14.19
N SER A 34 -1.33 -10.26 -14.52
CA SER A 34 -0.66 -11.48 -14.03
C SER A 34 -0.48 -11.48 -12.50
N VAL A 35 -0.27 -10.33 -11.86
CA VAL A 35 -0.25 -10.23 -10.39
C VAL A 35 -1.62 -10.55 -9.81
N PHE A 36 -2.68 -10.01 -10.40
CA PHE A 36 -4.06 -10.30 -10.00
C PHE A 36 -4.45 -11.76 -10.20
N GLU A 37 -4.11 -12.35 -11.34
CA GLU A 37 -4.35 -13.77 -11.63
C GLU A 37 -3.68 -14.68 -10.58
N LYS A 38 -2.45 -14.34 -10.18
CA LYS A 38 -1.77 -15.05 -9.08
C LYS A 38 -2.51 -14.86 -7.76
N ALA A 39 -2.96 -13.65 -7.45
CA ALA A 39 -3.73 -13.39 -6.23
C ALA A 39 -5.04 -14.20 -6.18
N LEU A 40 -5.72 -14.38 -7.31
CA LEU A 40 -6.95 -15.19 -7.42
C LEU A 40 -6.71 -16.69 -7.20
N GLN A 41 -5.48 -17.17 -7.41
CA GLN A 41 -5.11 -18.58 -7.18
C GLN A 41 -4.70 -18.85 -5.72
N MET A 42 -4.58 -17.81 -4.90
CA MET A 42 -4.21 -17.95 -3.49
C MET A 42 -5.42 -18.33 -2.64
N SER A 43 -5.21 -19.16 -1.63
CA SER A 43 -6.25 -19.39 -0.62
C SER A 43 -6.44 -18.16 0.27
N ASP A 44 -7.63 -18.02 0.86
CA ASP A 44 -7.95 -16.94 1.81
C ASP A 44 -6.93 -16.81 2.94
N GLY A 45 -6.40 -17.95 3.42
CA GLY A 45 -5.35 -17.97 4.44
C GLY A 45 -4.06 -17.31 4.00
N GLN A 46 -3.63 -17.53 2.75
CA GLN A 46 -2.42 -16.91 2.20
C GLN A 46 -2.61 -15.41 1.97
N ILE A 47 -3.76 -14.98 1.45
CA ILE A 47 -4.09 -13.55 1.26
C ILE A 47 -4.09 -12.83 2.62
N ARG A 48 -4.73 -13.43 3.64
CA ARG A 48 -4.74 -12.89 5.01
C ARG A 48 -3.35 -12.83 5.61
N PHE A 49 -2.50 -13.83 5.37
CA PHE A 49 -1.13 -13.82 5.88
C PHE A 49 -0.28 -12.71 5.24
N ILE A 50 -0.39 -12.53 3.92
CA ILE A 50 0.27 -11.41 3.22
C ILE A 50 -0.20 -10.09 3.83
N GLY A 51 -1.51 -9.89 3.98
CA GLY A 51 -2.07 -8.69 4.61
C GLY A 51 -1.60 -8.49 6.05
N LEU A 52 -1.53 -9.55 6.86
CA LEU A 52 -1.01 -9.45 8.23
C LEU A 52 0.47 -9.06 8.24
N SER A 53 1.28 -9.67 7.38
CA SER A 53 2.71 -9.36 7.29
C SER A 53 2.95 -7.91 6.88
N SER A 54 2.16 -7.37 5.93
CA SER A 54 2.29 -5.97 5.51
C SER A 54 1.82 -5.00 6.60
N MET A 55 0.73 -5.31 7.31
CA MET A 55 0.27 -4.50 8.45
C MET A 55 1.33 -4.46 9.57
N LEU A 56 1.91 -5.60 9.93
CA LEU A 56 2.94 -5.67 10.97
C LEU A 56 4.20 -4.90 10.56
N ALA A 57 4.63 -5.03 9.30
CA ALA A 57 5.75 -4.25 8.77
C ALA A 57 5.47 -2.73 8.82
N GLY A 58 4.25 -2.31 8.46
CA GLY A 58 3.82 -0.91 8.56
C GLY A 58 3.83 -0.40 10.01
N ILE A 59 3.30 -1.16 10.96
CA ILE A 59 3.34 -0.82 12.39
C ILE A 59 4.78 -0.71 12.89
N ALA A 60 5.65 -1.67 12.52
CA ALA A 60 7.05 -1.63 12.90
C ALA A 60 7.77 -0.39 12.33
N MET A 61 7.49 -0.03 11.08
CA MET A 61 8.03 1.19 10.46
C MET A 61 7.54 2.45 11.17
N LEU A 62 6.25 2.54 11.48
CA LEU A 62 5.70 3.66 12.25
C LEU A 62 6.37 3.75 13.62
N TYR A 63 6.57 2.63 14.31
CA TYR A 63 7.23 2.60 15.61
C TYR A 63 8.72 2.97 15.53
N VAL A 64 9.44 2.61 14.48
CA VAL A 64 10.88 2.93 14.36
C VAL A 64 11.12 4.38 13.93
N PHE A 65 10.25 4.95 13.09
CA PHE A 65 10.48 6.27 12.48
C PHE A 65 9.64 7.41 13.07
N LEU A 66 8.53 7.10 13.75
CA LEU A 66 7.58 8.10 14.27
C LEU A 66 7.58 8.22 15.81
N THR A 67 8.29 7.33 16.50
CA THR A 67 8.51 7.37 17.97
C THR A 67 9.97 7.66 18.28
#